data_AF-A0A7Y4XGK8-F1
#
_entry.id   AF-A0A7Y4XGK8-F1
#
_cell.length_a   1.000
_cell.length_b   1.000
_cell.length_c   1.000
_cell.angle_alpha   90.00
_cell.angle_beta   90.00
_cell.angle_gamma   90.00
#
_symmetry.space_group_name_H-M   'P 1'
#
loop_
_entity.id
_entity.type
_entity.pdbx_description
1 polymer ?
#
loop_
_entity_poly.entity_id
_entity_poly.type
_entity_poly.pdbx_seq_one_letter_code
_entity_poly.pdbx_strand_id
1 'polypeptide(L)'
;MRRRHTPTPWHRFENCEGQSIVDDDNGHVAYCAWNMENEGERDPAVANAAFIVTACNAHGNLVSRLRLALRALNATPRFRVDHTDSAAIASEIRRVLAKLAVGDEVQS
;
A
#
# COMPACT_ATOMS: atom_id res chain seq x y z
N MET A 1 -22.73 3.16 -6.53
CA MET A 1 -21.31 3.41 -6.21
C MET A 1 -20.48 2.27 -6.79
N ARG A 2 -19.62 2.51 -7.78
CA ARG A 2 -18.63 1.51 -8.20
C ARG A 2 -17.40 1.65 -7.30
N ARG A 3 -17.07 0.62 -6.53
CA ARG A 3 -15.83 0.57 -5.73
C ARG A 3 -14.67 0.32 -6.70
N ARG A 4 -13.64 1.19 -6.71
CA ARG A 4 -12.49 1.11 -7.65
C ARG A 4 -11.48 0.02 -7.27
N HIS A 5 -11.45 -0.40 -6.01
CA HIS A 5 -10.67 -1.53 -5.53
C HIS A 5 -11.46 -2.29 -4.45
N THR A 6 -11.06 -3.53 -4.20
CA THR A 6 -11.63 -4.32 -3.12
C THR A 6 -11.31 -3.65 -1.78
N PRO A 7 -12.31 -3.41 -0.90
CA PRO A 7 -12.06 -2.82 0.41
C PRO A 7 -11.13 -3.70 1.24
N THR A 8 -10.28 -3.05 2.03
CA THR A 8 -9.55 -3.70 3.13
C THR A 8 -10.45 -3.79 4.37
N PRO A 9 -10.21 -4.72 5.30
CA PRO A 9 -9.04 -5.60 5.39
C PRO A 9 -9.04 -6.74 4.37
N TRP A 10 -7.84 -7.06 3.88
CA TRP A 10 -7.57 -8.29 3.16
C TRP A 10 -6.89 -9.30 4.08
N HIS A 11 -7.12 -10.57 3.79
CA HIS A 11 -6.58 -11.72 4.50
C HIS A 11 -5.82 -12.60 3.54
N ARG A 12 -4.86 -13.37 4.06
CA ARG A 12 -4.19 -14.42 3.29
C ARG A 12 -4.41 -15.77 3.91
N PHE A 13 -4.52 -16.79 3.07
CA PHE A 13 -4.47 -18.17 3.48
C PHE A 13 -3.68 -19.01 2.48
N GLU A 14 -3.16 -20.11 2.97
CA GLU A 14 -2.39 -21.05 2.18
C GLU A 14 -3.32 -22.08 1.52
N ASN A 15 -3.03 -22.42 0.27
CA ASN A 15 -3.66 -23.53 -0.45
C ASN A 15 -2.60 -24.45 -1.07
N CYS A 16 -3.02 -25.50 -1.78
CA CYS A 16 -2.10 -26.51 -2.33
C CYS A 16 -1.13 -25.98 -3.40
N GLU A 17 -1.38 -24.78 -3.93
CA GLU A 17 -0.66 -24.22 -5.06
C GLU A 17 0.06 -22.90 -4.68
N GLY A 18 -0.16 -22.34 -3.47
CA GLY A 18 0.24 -20.96 -3.17
C GLY A 18 -0.46 -20.27 -1.99
N GLN A 19 -0.48 -18.93 -2.04
CA GLN A 19 -1.16 -18.05 -1.10
C GLN A 19 -2.28 -17.28 -1.80
N SER A 20 -3.52 -17.51 -1.37
CA SER A 20 -4.67 -16.71 -1.79
C SER A 20 -4.84 -15.49 -0.89
N ILE A 21 -5.11 -14.34 -1.50
CA ILE A 21 -5.43 -13.10 -0.82
C ILE A 21 -6.90 -12.79 -1.11
N VAL A 22 -7.69 -12.63 -0.05
CA VAL A 22 -9.14 -12.42 -0.12
C VAL A 22 -9.58 -11.21 0.69
N ASP A 23 -10.75 -10.68 0.41
CA ASP A 23 -11.43 -9.70 1.26
C ASP A 23 -12.27 -10.37 2.38
N ASP A 24 -12.95 -9.55 3.17
CA ASP A 24 -13.83 -10.01 4.26
C ASP A 24 -15.01 -10.87 3.79
N ASP A 25 -15.43 -10.72 2.53
CA ASP A 25 -16.53 -11.49 1.94
C ASP A 25 -16.02 -12.77 1.24
N ASN A 26 -14.75 -13.15 1.46
CA ASN A 26 -14.02 -14.21 0.76
C ASN A 26 -13.91 -13.99 -0.76
N GLY A 27 -14.08 -12.76 -1.23
CA GLY A 27 -13.81 -12.35 -2.60
C GLY A 27 -12.31 -12.45 -2.90
N HIS A 28 -11.95 -13.17 -3.96
CA HIS A 28 -10.54 -13.35 -4.32
C HIS A 28 -9.94 -12.08 -4.93
N VAL A 29 -8.88 -11.56 -4.31
CA VAL A 29 -8.22 -10.31 -4.68
C VAL A 29 -6.95 -10.57 -5.48
N ALA A 30 -6.08 -11.45 -4.99
CA ALA A 30 -4.78 -11.73 -5.58
C ALA A 30 -4.26 -13.12 -5.18
N TYR A 31 -3.27 -13.60 -5.93
CA TYR A 31 -2.68 -14.92 -5.70
C TYR A 31 -1.15 -14.87 -5.84
N CYS A 32 -0.44 -15.48 -4.89
CA CYS A 32 0.99 -15.72 -4.99
C CYS A 32 1.22 -17.22 -5.11
N ALA A 33 1.40 -17.70 -6.34
CA ALA A 33 1.63 -19.10 -6.64
C ALA A 33 3.02 -19.57 -6.16
N TRP A 34 3.11 -20.84 -5.78
CA TRP A 34 4.37 -21.56 -5.73
C TRP A 34 4.71 -22.03 -7.14
N ASN A 35 5.99 -21.99 -7.48
CA ASN A 35 6.44 -22.76 -8.63
C ASN A 35 6.47 -24.24 -8.24
N MET A 36 5.47 -25.00 -8.67
CA MET A 36 5.39 -26.44 -8.35
C MET A 36 6.52 -27.27 -8.98
N GLU A 37 7.26 -26.72 -9.94
CA GLU A 37 8.44 -27.35 -10.53
C GLU A 37 9.73 -27.05 -9.75
N ASN A 38 9.72 -26.04 -8.88
CA ASN A 38 10.84 -25.63 -8.04
C ASN A 38 10.41 -25.54 -6.56
N GLU A 39 10.63 -26.62 -5.81
CA GLU A 39 10.27 -26.74 -4.38
C GLU A 39 10.84 -25.62 -3.48
N GLY A 40 11.85 -24.86 -3.96
CA GLY A 40 12.43 -23.72 -3.24
C GLY A 40 11.63 -22.41 -3.26
N GLU A 41 10.50 -22.32 -3.98
CA GLU A 41 9.77 -21.06 -4.18
C GLU A 41 8.57 -20.85 -3.22
N ARG A 42 8.35 -21.76 -2.26
CA ARG A 42 7.28 -21.63 -1.27
C ARG A 42 7.47 -20.42 -0.35
N ASP A 43 8.67 -20.23 0.18
CA ASP A 43 8.98 -19.13 1.11
C ASP A 43 8.83 -17.74 0.48
N PRO A 44 9.33 -17.48 -0.75
CA PRO A 44 9.08 -16.22 -1.47
C PRO A 44 7.59 -15.89 -1.65
N ALA A 45 6.75 -16.87 -1.99
CA ALA A 45 5.32 -16.63 -2.18
C ALA A 45 4.62 -16.23 -0.88
N VAL A 46 4.98 -16.88 0.24
CA VAL A 46 4.48 -16.50 1.58
C VAL A 46 4.92 -15.09 1.95
N ALA A 47 6.20 -14.75 1.73
CA ALA A 47 6.72 -13.43 2.01
C ALA A 47 6.05 -12.33 1.17
N ASN A 48 5.84 -12.59 -0.13
CA ASN A 48 5.17 -11.66 -1.04
C ASN A 48 3.71 -11.43 -0.64
N ALA A 49 2.96 -12.50 -0.36
CA ALA A 49 1.58 -12.38 0.09
C ALA A 49 1.47 -11.60 1.42
N ALA A 50 2.39 -11.87 2.36
CA ALA A 50 2.46 -11.13 3.62
C ALA A 50 2.75 -9.64 3.42
N PHE A 51 3.69 -9.31 2.53
CA PHE A 51 4.01 -7.93 2.17
C PHE A 51 2.81 -7.21 1.56
N ILE A 52 2.14 -7.82 0.56
CA ILE A 52 0.97 -7.24 -0.11
C ILE A 52 -0.14 -6.95 0.89
N VAL A 53 -0.55 -7.94 1.69
CA VAL A 53 -1.62 -7.76 2.68
C VAL A 53 -1.28 -6.67 3.68
N THR A 54 -0.05 -6.64 4.19
CA THR A 54 0.39 -5.64 5.16
C THR A 54 0.37 -4.24 4.56
N ALA A 55 0.93 -4.08 3.36
CA ALA A 55 1.00 -2.79 2.67
C ALA A 55 -0.39 -2.23 2.34
N CYS A 56 -1.27 -3.09 1.80
CA CYS A 56 -2.63 -2.70 1.42
C CYS A 56 -3.48 -2.35 2.64
N ASN A 57 -3.47 -3.18 3.70
CA ASN A 57 -4.22 -2.90 4.93
C ASN A 57 -3.71 -1.64 5.66
N ALA A 58 -2.42 -1.32 5.54
CA ALA A 58 -1.85 -0.10 6.13
C ALA A 58 -2.08 1.16 5.27
N HIS A 59 -2.54 1.04 4.02
CA HIS A 59 -2.61 2.13 3.05
C HIS A 59 -3.36 3.36 3.58
N GLY A 60 -4.56 3.16 4.13
CA GLY A 60 -5.37 4.25 4.67
C GLY A 60 -4.70 4.99 5.82
N ASN A 61 -3.99 4.26 6.69
CA ASN A 61 -3.22 4.85 7.78
C ASN A 61 -2.03 5.65 7.24
N LEU A 62 -1.27 5.08 6.30
CA LEU A 62 -0.11 5.72 5.68
C LEU A 62 -0.49 7.04 5.01
N VAL A 63 -1.55 7.05 4.19
CA VAL A 63 -2.07 8.27 3.55
C VAL A 63 -2.47 9.31 4.59
N SER A 64 -3.16 8.90 5.66
CA SER A 64 -3.55 9.78 6.75
C SER A 64 -2.35 10.39 7.48
N ARG A 65 -1.30 9.60 7.71
CA ARG A 65 -0.04 10.06 8.32
C ARG A 65 0.74 11.01 7.42
N LEU A 66 0.81 10.74 6.11
CA LEU A 66 1.43 11.64 5.15
C LEU A 66 0.71 12.99 5.09
N ARG A 67 -0.63 13.00 5.10
CA ARG A 67 -1.43 14.24 5.18
C ARG A 67 -1.15 15.01 6.47
N LEU A 68 -1.05 14.32 7.60
CA LEU A 68 -0.70 14.94 8.88
C LEU A 68 0.71 15.54 8.85
N ALA A 69 1.71 14.80 8.36
CA ALA A 69 3.08 15.26 8.22
C ALA A 69 3.17 16.51 7.33
N LEU A 70 2.46 16.52 6.20
CA LEU A 70 2.39 17.69 5.32
C LEU A 70 1.80 18.91 6.02
N ARG A 71 0.74 18.75 6.82
CA ARG A 71 0.18 19.84 7.62
C ARG A 71 1.20 20.38 8.63
N ALA A 72 1.90 19.50 9.35
CA ALA A 72 2.94 19.89 10.29
C ALA A 72 4.07 20.67 9.60
N LEU A 73 4.60 20.14 8.48
CA LEU A 73 5.66 20.79 7.70
C LEU A 73 5.27 22.18 7.17
N ASN A 74 3.98 22.43 6.89
CA ASN A 74 3.50 23.74 6.45
C ASN A 74 3.22 24.71 7.61
N ALA A 75 3.06 24.21 8.84
CA ALA A 75 2.80 25.02 10.02
C ALA A 75 4.09 25.43 10.78
N THR A 76 5.18 24.69 10.59
CA THR A 76 6.47 24.95 11.24
C THR A 76 7.34 25.90 10.40
N PRO A 77 8.16 26.77 11.02
CA PRO A 77 9.24 27.47 10.31
C PRO A 77 10.12 26.51 9.51
N ARG A 78 10.75 26.99 8.43
CA ARG A 78 11.61 26.14 7.60
C ARG A 78 12.77 25.56 8.43
N PHE A 79 12.99 24.27 8.29
CA PHE A 79 14.10 23.55 8.90
C PHE A 79 14.71 22.57 7.90
N ARG A 80 15.85 21.99 8.28
CA ARG A 80 16.53 20.94 7.52
C ARG A 80 16.58 19.64 8.30
N VAL A 81 16.50 18.53 7.56
CA VAL A 81 16.80 17.18 8.04
C VAL A 81 17.94 16.68 7.18
N ASP A 82 19.12 16.48 7.78
CA ASP A 82 20.38 16.24 7.08
C ASP A 82 20.61 17.28 5.97
N HIS A 83 20.60 16.84 4.71
CA HIS A 83 20.81 17.65 3.52
C HIS A 83 19.51 18.09 2.83
N THR A 84 18.33 17.81 3.42
CA THR A 84 17.03 18.07 2.80
C THR A 84 16.27 19.18 3.52
N ASP A 85 15.77 20.16 2.75
CA ASP A 85 14.91 21.22 3.27
C ASP A 85 13.47 20.71 3.51
N SER A 86 12.85 21.13 4.62
CA SER A 86 11.45 20.85 4.95
C SER A 86 10.47 21.17 3.82
N ALA A 87 10.74 22.17 2.98
CA ALA A 87 9.96 22.50 1.79
C ALA A 87 10.06 21.43 0.70
N ALA A 88 11.25 20.85 0.50
CA ALA A 88 11.47 19.77 -0.45
C ALA A 88 10.77 18.50 0.02
N ILE A 89 10.84 18.18 1.32
CA ILE A 89 10.09 17.07 1.94
C ILE A 89 8.58 17.25 1.72
N ALA A 90 8.05 18.44 2.01
CA ALA A 90 6.64 18.76 1.81
C ALA A 90 6.23 18.64 0.33
N SER A 91 7.09 19.04 -0.60
CA SER A 91 6.86 18.90 -2.04
C SER A 91 6.76 17.44 -2.46
N GLU A 92 7.65 16.59 -1.95
CA GLU A 92 7.63 15.16 -2.24
C GLU A 92 6.38 14.48 -1.70
N ILE A 93 5.99 14.78 -0.45
CA ILE A 93 4.76 14.26 0.14
C ILE A 93 3.53 14.70 -0.69
N ARG A 94 3.48 15.95 -1.16
CA ARG A 94 2.41 16.40 -2.06
C ARG A 94 2.37 15.59 -3.36
N ARG A 95 3.52 15.34 -3.99
CA ARG A 95 3.60 14.52 -5.22
C ARG A 95 3.10 13.10 -4.99
N VAL A 96 3.51 12.47 -3.88
CA VAL A 96 3.05 11.12 -3.54
C VAL A 96 1.53 11.11 -3.32
N LEU A 97 1.01 12.02 -2.49
CA LEU A 97 -0.43 12.11 -2.25
C LEU A 97 -1.24 12.38 -3.52
N ALA A 98 -0.72 13.21 -4.43
CA ALA A 98 -1.36 13.46 -5.73
C ALA A 98 -1.40 12.20 -6.59
N LYS A 99 -0.31 11.42 -6.67
CA LYS A 99 -0.31 10.15 -7.41
C LYS A 99 -1.31 9.15 -6.83
N LEU A 100 -1.43 9.11 -5.50
CA LEU A 100 -2.41 8.26 -4.83
C LEU A 100 -3.85 8.73 -5.08
N ALA A 101 -4.07 10.05 -5.18
CA ALA A 101 -5.37 10.64 -5.52
C ALA A 101 -5.73 10.58 -7.02
N VAL A 102 -4.76 10.55 -7.94
CA VAL A 102 -5.01 10.39 -9.39
C VAL A 102 -5.53 8.98 -9.69
N GLY A 103 -5.22 7.98 -8.87
CA GLY A 103 -5.96 6.71 -8.86
C GLY A 103 -7.46 6.89 -8.57
N ASP A 104 -7.83 7.93 -7.84
CA ASP A 104 -9.21 8.25 -7.44
C ASP A 104 -9.93 9.20 -8.43
N GLU A 105 -9.24 10.16 -9.07
CA GLU A 105 -9.88 11.27 -9.82
C GLU A 105 -10.00 11.12 -11.36
N VAL A 106 -9.34 10.16 -12.01
CA VAL A 106 -9.31 10.05 -13.50
C VAL A 106 -10.66 9.73 -14.19
N GLN A 107 -11.80 9.74 -13.49
CA GLN A 107 -13.11 9.61 -14.16
C GLN A 107 -14.17 10.45 -13.45
N SER A 108 -14.04 11.78 -13.56
CA SER A 108 -15.20 12.69 -13.49
C SER A 108 -15.97 12.60 -14.81
#